data_AF-A0A3G2R2G3-F1
#
_entry.id   AF-A0A3G2R2G3-F1
#
_cell.length_a   1.000
_cell.length_b   1.000
_cell.length_c   1.000
_cell.angle_alpha   90.00
_cell.angle_beta   90.00
_cell.angle_gamma   90.00
#
_symmetry.space_group_name_H-M   'P 1'
#
loop_
_entity.id
_entity.type
_entity.pdbx_description
1 polymer ?
#
loop_
_entity_poly.entity_id
_entity_poly.type
_entity_poly.pdbx_seq_one_letter_code
_entity_poly.pdbx_strand_id
1 'polypeptide(L)' 'MITKLRERSQITLPAEIIKKMRLAPGDTLEITIEDDKIVIKPVLIVDRSQAWFW' A
#
# COMPACT_ATOMS: atom_id res chain seq x y z
N MET A 1 12.59 -9.14 -6.48
CA MET A 1 13.30 -8.10 -5.71
C MET A 1 13.15 -8.45 -4.23
N ILE A 2 14.21 -8.36 -3.43
CA ILE A 2 14.18 -8.80 -2.02
C ILE A 2 14.44 -7.57 -1.16
N THR A 3 13.53 -7.27 -0.25
CA THR A 3 13.65 -6.16 0.71
C THR A 3 13.78 -6.72 2.12
N LYS A 4 14.57 -6.08 2.97
CA LYS A 4 14.68 -6.46 4.38
C LYS A 4 13.62 -5.76 5.21
N LEU A 5 13.04 -6.49 6.17
CA LEU A 5 12.26 -5.90 7.25
C LEU A 5 13.22 -5.14 8.17
N ARG A 6 12.97 -3.85 8.35
CA ARG A 6 13.72 -3.00 9.27
C ARG A 6 13.10 -3.05 10.66
N GLU A 7 13.79 -2.44 11.62
CA GLU A 7 13.23 -2.15 12.94
C GLU A 7 11.85 -1.48 12.84
N ARG A 8 11.02 -1.66 13.88
CA ARG A 8 9.64 -1.15 13.93
C ARG A 8 8.74 -1.67 12.80
N SER A 9 9.02 -2.87 12.27
CA SER A 9 8.22 -3.52 11.23
C SER A 9 8.09 -2.72 9.94
N GLN A 10 9.11 -1.93 9.60
CA GLN A 10 9.10 -1.11 8.38
C GLN A 10 9.71 -1.87 7.19
N ILE A 11 9.07 -1.73 6.03
CA ILE A 11 9.62 -2.17 4.75
C ILE A 11 9.82 -0.98 3.82
N THR A 12 10.93 -0.97 3.09
CA THR A 12 11.17 0.06 2.07
C THR A 12 10.64 -0.45 0.74
N LEU A 13 9.62 0.22 0.21
CA LEU A 13 9.12 -0.05 -1.14
C LEU A 13 10.13 0.43 -2.18
N PRO A 14 10.56 -0.42 -3.13
CA PRO A 14 11.44 -0.04 -4.21
C PRO A 14 10.85 1.08 -5.09
N ALA A 15 11.72 1.95 -5.62
CA ALA A 15 11.31 3.10 -6.43
C ALA A 15 10.50 2.72 -7.68
N GLU A 16 10.70 1.53 -8.25
CA GLU A 16 9.91 1.05 -9.38
C GLU A 16 8.43 0.83 -9.02
N ILE A 17 8.15 0.31 -7.82
CA ILE A 17 6.77 0.11 -7.34
C ILE A 17 6.12 1.47 -7.09
N ILE A 18 6.83 2.37 -6.41
CA ILE A 18 6.38 3.74 -6.15
C ILE A 18 6.01 4.45 -7.45
N LYS A 19 6.87 4.39 -8.49
CA LYS A 19 6.61 5.01 -9.79
C LYS A 19 5.44 4.37 -10.53
N LYS A 20 5.37 3.04 -10.56
CA LYS A 20 4.33 2.30 -11.28
C LYS A 20 2.96 2.51 -10.67
N MET A 21 2.89 2.58 -9.34
CA MET A 21 1.65 2.80 -8.59
C MET A 21 1.38 4.28 -8.29
N ARG A 22 2.28 5.19 -8.72
CA ARG A 22 2.22 6.65 -8.50
C ARG A 22 2.01 7.03 -7.03
N LEU A 23 2.68 6.30 -6.13
CA LEU A 23 2.59 6.51 -4.69
C LEU A 23 3.41 7.73 -4.28
N ALA A 24 2.89 8.51 -3.34
CA ALA A 24 3.57 9.63 -2.71
C ALA A 24 3.72 9.40 -1.19
N PRO A 25 4.73 10.00 -0.54
CA PRO A 25 4.78 10.04 0.91
C PRO A 25 3.50 10.67 1.48
N GLY A 26 2.82 9.95 2.38
CA GLY A 26 1.53 10.37 2.94
C GLY A 26 0.32 9.63 2.36
N ASP A 27 0.50 8.86 1.27
CA ASP A 27 -0.57 8.00 0.75
C ASP A 27 -0.93 6.90 1.75
N THR A 28 -2.23 6.61 1.82
CA THR A 28 -2.75 5.53 2.66
C THR A 28 -2.72 4.22 1.88
N LEU A 29 -2.20 3.18 2.53
CA LEU A 29 -2.09 1.84 1.97
C LEU A 29 -2.87 0.88 2.86
N GLU A 30 -3.74 0.09 2.25
CA GLU A 30 -4.40 -1.03 2.91
C GLU A 30 -3.49 -2.26 2.81
N ILE A 31 -3.32 -2.96 3.94
CA ILE A 31 -2.49 -4.15 4.04
C ILE A 31 -3.39 -5.32 4.44
N THR A 32 -3.49 -6.33 3.58
CA THR A 32 -4.27 -7.55 3.83
C THR A 32 -3.40 -8.80 3.66
N ILE A 33 -3.86 -9.92 4.20
CA ILE A 33 -3.26 -11.24 4.00
C ILE A 33 -4.20 -12.06 3.13
N GLU A 34 -3.74 -12.50 1.97
CA GLU A 34 -4.47 -13.36 1.04
C GLU A 34 -3.58 -14.55 0.66
N ASP A 35 -4.04 -15.78 0.90
CA ASP A 35 -3.37 -17.03 0.50
C ASP A 35 -1.86 -17.09 0.82
N ASP A 36 -1.49 -16.68 2.03
CA ASP A 36 -0.12 -16.63 2.55
C ASP A 36 0.78 -15.53 1.92
N LYS A 37 0.16 -14.48 1.37
CA LYS A 37 0.84 -13.31 0.83
C LYS A 37 0.35 -12.03 1.50
N ILE A 38 1.28 -11.12 1.74
CA ILE A 38 0.95 -9.76 2.14
C ILE A 38 0.60 -8.98 0.87
N VAL A 39 -0.64 -8.51 0.81
CA VAL A 39 -1.15 -7.69 -0.30
C VAL A 39 -1.25 -6.24 0.19
N ILE A 40 -0.63 -5.33 -0.55
CA ILE A 40 -0.63 -3.89 -0.25
C ILE A 40 -1.35 -3.17 -1.39
N LYS A 41 -2.47 -2.52 -1.08
CA LYS A 41 -3.30 -1.80 -2.06
C LYS A 41 -3.32 -0.30 -1.69
N PRO A 42 -3.01 0.62 -2.62
CA PRO A 42 -3.28 2.03 -2.37
C PRO A 42 -4.77 2.25 -2.23
N VAL A 43 -5.17 2.89 -1.14
CA VAL A 43 -6.55 3.27 -0.90
C VAL A 43 -6.65 4.78 -0.99
N LEU A 44 -7.54 5.23 -1.88
CA LEU A 44 -8.09 6.56 -1.77
C LEU A 44 -8.97 6.55 -0.52
N ILE A 45 -8.63 7.39 0.46
CA ILE A 45 -9.56 7.70 1.55
C ILE A 45 -10.71 8.48 0.90
N VAL A 46 -11.66 7.77 0.31
CA VAL A 46 -12.92 8.34 -0.10
C VAL A 46 -13.69 8.57 1.19
N ASP A 47 -14.01 9.82 1.49
CA ASP A 47 -14.87 10.17 2.61
C ASP A 47 -16.11 9.26 2.58
N ARG A 48 -16.50 8.70 3.73
CA ARG A 48 -17.60 7.72 3.83
C ARG A 48 -18.92 8.27 3.24
N SER A 49 -19.04 9.59 3.08
CA SER A 49 -20.15 10.26 2.39
C SER A 49 -20.16 10.13 0.85
N GLN A 50 -19.06 9.73 0.21
CA GLN A 50 -18.92 9.64 -1.25
C GLN A 50 -18.69 8.22 -1.79
N ALA A 51 -18.80 7.20 -0.94
CA ALA A 51 -18.66 5.80 -1.34
C ALA A 51 -19.95 5.28 -2.02
N TRP A 52 -20.27 5.79 -3.22
CA TRP A 52 -21.26 5.15 -4.10
C TRP A 52 -20.54 4.10 -4.95
N PHE A 53 -20.58 2.85 -4.50
CA PHE A 53 -20.20 1.70 -5.31
C PHE A 53 -21.34 1.45 -6.31
N TRP A 54 -21.02 1.46 -7.62
CA TRP A 54 -21.91 0.98 -8.69
C TRP A 54 -21.44 -0.39 -9.14
#